data_AF-A0A2V3E2M5-F1
#
_entry.id   AF-A0A2V3E2M5-F1
#
_cell.length_a   1.000
_cell.length_b   1.000
_cell.length_c   1.000
_cell.angle_alpha   90.00
_cell.angle_beta   90.00
_cell.angle_gamma   90.00
#
_symmetry.space_group_name_H-M   'P 1'
#
loop_
_entity.id
_entity.type
_entity.pdbx_description
1 polymer ?
#
loop_
_entity_poly.entity_id
_entity_poly.type
_entity_poly.pdbx_seq_one_letter_code
_entity_poly.pdbx_strand_id
1 'polypeptide(L)' 'MFSWKTTRLLFSIGSFVAMAGILRLVTAGSWVYILFVLLGLALVALSTRGPWDSEASGRNRSVVGFRVRQ' A
#
# COMPACT_ATOMS: atom_id res chain seq x y z
N MET A 1 -13.68 -3.50 4.69
CA MET A 1 -12.30 -3.34 5.20
C MET A 1 -11.34 -4.02 4.23
N PHE A 2 -10.21 -3.39 3.87
CA PHE A 2 -9.21 -3.99 2.99
C PHE A 2 -8.51 -5.17 3.69
N SER A 3 -8.23 -6.25 2.94
CA SER A 3 -7.41 -7.37 3.42
C SER A 3 -5.93 -7.00 3.40
N TRP A 4 -5.10 -7.66 4.23
CA TRP A 4 -3.64 -7.44 4.23
C TRP A 4 -3.00 -7.77 2.88
N LYS A 5 -3.55 -8.77 2.17
CA LYS A 5 -3.16 -9.10 0.79
C LYS A 5 -3.46 -7.94 -0.16
N THR A 6 -4.66 -7.37 -0.06
CA THR A 6 -5.08 -6.23 -0.87
C THR A 6 -4.23 -5.00 -0.59
N THR A 7 -3.89 -4.77 0.68
CA THR A 7 -3.03 -3.65 1.11
C THR A 7 -1.64 -3.75 0.50
N ARG A 8 -1.01 -4.94 0.57
CA ARG A 8 0.29 -5.19 -0.08
C ARG A 8 0.22 -5.05 -1.60
N LEU A 9 -0.85 -5.57 -2.21
CA LEU A 9 -1.05 -5.46 -3.66
C LEU A 9 -1.16 -3.99 -4.09
N LEU A 10 -1.99 -3.21 -3.40
CA LEU A 10 -2.17 -1.77 -3.67
C LEU A 10 -0.85 -1.01 -3.50
N PHE A 11 -0.06 -1.32 -2.48
CA PHE A 11 1.25 -0.71 -2.28
C PHE A 11 2.22 -1.03 -3.41
N SER A 12 2.36 -2.31 -3.78
CA SER A 12 3.27 -2.73 -4.85
C SER A 12 2.88 -2.14 -6.20
N ILE A 13 1.59 -2.19 -6.54
CA ILE A 13 1.07 -1.59 -7.78
C ILE A 13 1.25 -0.07 -7.76
N GLY A 14 0.87 0.59 -6.66
CA GLY A 14 1.00 2.04 -6.51
C GLY A 14 2.45 2.51 -6.65
N SER A 15 3.39 1.83 -6.00
CA SER A 15 4.82 2.14 -6.07
C SER A 15 5.37 1.93 -7.49
N PHE A 16 4.98 0.84 -8.15
CA PHE A 16 5.39 0.58 -9.53
C PHE A 16 4.85 1.64 -10.50
N VAL A 17 3.56 1.99 -10.40
CA VAL A 17 2.91 3.00 -11.25
C VAL A 17 3.53 4.38 -11.02
N ALA A 18 3.80 4.75 -9.77
CA ALA A 18 4.46 6.01 -9.45
C ALA A 18 5.87 6.08 -10.07
N MET A 19 6.67 5.01 -9.90
CA MET A 19 8.03 4.95 -10.44
C MET A 19 8.04 4.98 -11.97
N ALA A 20 7.15 4.22 -12.62
CA ALA A 20 7.02 4.22 -14.07
C ALA A 20 6.58 5.61 -14.59
N GLY A 21 5.66 6.28 -13.88
CA GLY A 21 5.23 7.65 -14.18
C GLY A 21 6.39 8.64 -14.08
N ILE A 22 7.21 8.57 -13.02
CA ILE A 22 8.38 9.43 -12.84
C ILE A 22 9.39 9.20 -13.97
N LEU A 23 9.72 7.94 -14.26
CA LEU A 23 10.66 7.59 -15.32
C LEU A 23 10.19 8.13 -16.68
N ARG A 24 8.91 7.98 -17.00
CA ARG A 24 8.31 8.50 -18.23
C ARG A 24 8.25 10.03 -18.26
N LEU A 25 7.98 10.67 -17.14
CA LEU A 25 8.01 12.13 -17.03
C LEU A 25 9.40 12.68 -17.33
N VAL A 26 10.45 12.05 -16.80
CA VAL A 26 11.85 12.43 -17.02
C VAL A 26 12.30 12.15 -18.46
N THR A 27 11.90 11.00 -19.04
CA THR A 27 12.40 10.58 -20.36
C THR A 27 11.62 11.15 -21.54
N ALA A 28 10.31 11.32 -21.40
CA ALA A 28 9.42 11.76 -22.48
C ALA A 28 8.87 13.19 -22.28
N GLY A 29 9.04 13.79 -21.11
CA GLY A 29 8.75 15.21 -20.86
C GLY A 29 7.27 15.63 -20.97
N SER A 30 6.33 14.68 -21.05
CA SER A 30 4.90 14.98 -21.19
C SER A 30 4.21 15.13 -19.83
N TRP A 31 3.42 16.20 -19.70
CA TRP A 31 2.58 16.48 -18.54
C TRP A 31 1.57 15.37 -18.22
N VAL A 32 1.19 14.56 -19.21
CA VAL A 32 0.28 13.42 -19.02
C VAL A 32 0.85 12.42 -18.00
N TYR A 33 2.17 12.28 -17.91
CA TYR A 33 2.79 11.34 -16.97
C TYR A 33 2.64 11.73 -15.51
N ILE A 34 2.37 13.00 -15.20
CA ILE A 34 2.08 13.45 -13.83
C ILE A 34 0.82 12.77 -13.30
N LEU A 35 -0.18 12.51 -14.15
CA LEU A 35 -1.39 11.80 -13.74
C LEU A 35 -1.07 10.38 -13.26
N PHE A 36 -0.12 9.70 -13.92
CA PHE A 36 0.34 8.37 -13.50
C PHE A 36 1.08 8.43 -12.16
N VAL A 37 1.90 9.46 -11.94
CA VAL A 37 2.56 9.69 -10.64
C VAL A 37 1.53 9.91 -9.54
N LEU A 38 0.55 10.79 -9.76
CA LEU A 38 -0.51 11.07 -8.80
C LEU A 38 -1.37 9.84 -8.51
N LEU A 39 -1.71 9.05 -9.54
CA LEU A 39 -2.44 7.79 -9.37
C LEU A 39 -1.65 6.79 -8.53
N GLY A 40 -0.36 6.62 -8.81
CA GLY A 40 0.51 5.73 -8.03
C GLY A 40 0.62 6.16 -6.57
N LEU A 41 0.79 7.46 -6.31
CA LEU A 41 0.82 8.02 -4.96
C LEU A 41 -0.53 7.85 -4.23
N ALA A 42 -1.66 8.01 -4.92
CA ALA A 42 -2.98 7.78 -4.34
C ALA A 42 -3.17 6.31 -3.92
N LEU A 43 -2.71 5.35 -4.73
CA LEU A 43 -2.76 3.93 -4.38
C LEU A 43 -1.88 3.60 -3.17
N VAL A 44 -0.69 4.19 -3.08
CA VAL A 44 0.20 4.06 -1.91
C VAL A 44 -0.44 4.70 -0.67
N ALA A 45 -1.07 5.87 -0.80
CA ALA A 45 -1.78 6.51 0.30
C ALA A 45 -3.01 5.71 0.76
N LEU A 46 -3.68 4.99 -0.15
CA LEU A 46 -4.76 4.07 0.22
C LEU A 46 -4.22 2.84 0.94
N SER A 47 -3.04 2.33 0.57
CA SER A 47 -2.45 1.19 1.27
C SER A 47 -2.03 1.52 2.71
N THR A 48 -1.70 2.77 3.04
CA THR A 48 -1.37 3.13 4.45
C THR A 48 -2.56 2.96 5.40
N ARG A 49 -3.79 2.96 4.90
CA ARG A 49 -5.02 2.78 5.68
C ARG A 49 -5.40 1.31 5.89
N GLY A 50 -4.71 0.38 5.25
CA GLY A 50 -4.98 -1.06 5.34
C GLY A 50 -4.08 -1.80 6.34
N PRO A 51 -4.43 -3.03 6.75
CA PRO A 51 -3.57 -3.84 7.62
C PRO A 51 -2.30 -4.28 6.87
N TRP A 52 -1.12 -3.97 7.42
CA TRP A 52 0.19 -4.28 6.81
C TRP A 52 0.75 -5.65 7.21
N ASP A 53 0.43 -6.10 8.42
CA ASP A 53 0.84 -7.39 8.95
C ASP A 53 -0.35 -8.31 9.18
N SER A 54 -0.08 -9.62 9.05
CA SER A 54 -1.02 -10.68 9.43
C SER A 54 -1.24 -10.75 10.95
N GLU A 55 -0.65 -9.87 11.76
CA GLU A 55 -0.83 -9.82 13.21
C GLU A 55 -2.20 -9.28 13.64
N ALA A 56 -2.88 -8.49 12.80
CA ALA A 56 -4.33 -8.30 12.90
C ALA A 56 -5.12 -9.62 12.64
N SER A 57 -4.47 -10.63 12.08
CA SER A 57 -4.98 -11.97 11.75
C SER A 57 -4.56 -13.05 12.78
N GLY A 58 -3.99 -12.71 13.93
CA GLY A 58 -3.91 -13.63 15.09
C GLY A 58 -2.53 -13.89 15.68
N ARG A 59 -1.47 -13.30 15.14
CA ARG A 59 -0.09 -13.52 15.63
C ARG A 59 0.29 -12.65 16.85
N ASN A 60 -0.49 -11.60 17.14
CA ASN A 60 -0.46 -10.88 18.44
C ASN A 60 -1.26 -11.55 19.57
N ARG A 61 -1.82 -12.76 19.37
CA ARG A 61 -2.49 -13.51 20.45
C ARG A 61 -1.53 -14.36 21.28
N SER A 62 -0.29 -14.57 20.83
CA SER A 62 0.68 -15.46 21.50
C SER A 62 1.87 -14.74 22.13
N VAL A 63 1.98 -13.41 22.02
CA VAL A 63 3.03 -12.65 22.69
C VAL A 63 2.44 -11.95 23.92
N VAL A 64 2.55 -12.67 25.04
CA VAL A 64 2.44 -12.21 26.44
C VAL A 64 1.02 -11.91 26.98
N GLY A 65 0.41 -12.95 27.57
CA GLY A 65 -0.04 -12.81 28.96
C GLY A 65 -1.45 -12.29 29.29
N PHE A 66 -2.29 -11.86 28.33
CA PHE A 66 -3.68 -11.47 28.66
C PHE A 66 -4.72 -12.32 27.93
N ARG A 67 -5.21 -13.36 28.64
CA ARG A 67 -6.54 -13.94 28.35
C ARG A 67 -7.59 -12.92 28.76
N VAL A 68 -8.19 -12.22 27.79
CA VAL A 68 -9.47 -11.54 28.04
C VAL A 68 -10.55 -12.63 28.06
N ARG A 69 -10.93 -13.06 29.27
CA ARG A 69 -12.21 -13.74 29.51
C ARG A 69 -13.31 -12.68 29.40
N GLN A 70 -14.21 -12.81 28.44
CA GLN A 70 -15.63 -12.54 28.62
C GLN A 70 -16.41 -13.66 27.95
#